data_AF-A0A933ZVA4-F1
#
_entry.id   AF-A0A933ZVA4-F1
#
_cell.length_a   1.000
_cell.length_b   1.000
_cell.length_c   1.000
_cell.angle_alpha   90.00
_cell.angle_beta   90.00
_cell.angle_gamma   90.00
#
_symmetry.space_group_name_H-M   'P 1'
#
loop_
_entity.id
_entity.type
_entity.pdbx_description
1 polymer ?
#
loop_
_entity_poly.entity_id
_entity_poly.type
_entity_poly.pdbx_seq_one_letter_code
_entity_poly.pdbx_strand_id
1 'polypeptide(L)' 'IVAGFPAERLNRLTKVGRAADVICEQGHELGADLIVLGARGMGAGGRLLLGSVSDRVTHQAARPVTIIH' A
#
# COMPACT_ATOMS: atom_id res chain seq x y z
N ILE A 1 0.85 9.81 -11.45
CA ILE A 1 2.26 10.27 -11.43
C ILE A 1 2.56 10.58 -9.97
N VAL A 2 3.61 9.98 -9.38
CA VAL A 2 4.02 10.33 -8.01
C VAL A 2 4.89 11.58 -8.14
N ALA A 3 4.45 12.70 -7.57
CA ALA A 3 5.20 13.96 -7.64
C ALA A 3 6.57 13.78 -6.97
N GLY A 4 7.64 14.27 -7.61
CA GLY A 4 9.01 14.21 -7.08
C GLY A 4 9.83 12.97 -7.44
N PHE A 5 9.26 12.01 -8.18
CA PHE A 5 10.02 10.86 -8.70
C PHE A 5 10.12 10.90 -10.24
N PRO A 6 11.33 10.75 -10.81
CA PRO A 6 11.48 10.65 -12.25
C PRO A 6 10.82 9.35 -12.78
N ALA A 7 10.27 9.40 -13.99
CA ALA A 7 9.45 8.32 -14.54
C ALA A 7 10.24 7.01 -14.72
N GLU A 8 11.52 7.10 -15.06
CA GLU A 8 12.43 5.96 -15.20
C GLU A 8 12.72 5.22 -13.89
N ARG A 9 12.43 5.85 -12.75
CA ARG A 9 12.54 5.25 -11.41
C ARG A 9 11.21 4.65 -10.92
N LEU A 10 10.15 4.71 -11.74
CA LEU A 10 8.83 4.23 -11.38
C LEU A 10 8.50 2.92 -12.10
N ASN A 11 8.36 1.84 -11.35
CA ASN A 11 7.75 0.61 -11.84
C ASN A 11 6.26 0.59 -11.47
N ARG A 12 5.38 0.40 -12.46
CA ARG A 12 3.92 0.30 -12.26
C ARG A 12 3.47 -1.13 -12.54
N LEU A 13 2.73 -1.69 -11.60
CA LEU A 13 2.21 -3.06 -11.67
C LEU A 13 0.70 -3.04 -11.43
N THR A 14 -0.04 -3.89 -12.15
CA THR A 14 -1.48 -4.12 -11.95
C THR A 14 -1.68 -5.61 -11.71
N LYS A 15 -2.36 -5.95 -10.61
CA LYS A 15 -2.61 -7.34 -10.20
C LYS A 15 -4.09 -7.49 -9.83
N VAL A 16 -4.61 -8.70 -9.98
CA VAL A 16 -5.99 -9.05 -9.63
C VAL A 16 -5.96 -9.96 -8.40
N GLY A 17 -6.79 -9.64 -7.42
CA GLY A 17 -6.89 -10.42 -6.18
C GLY A 17 -7.44 -9.59 -5.03
N ARG A 18 -7.35 -10.14 -3.82
CA ARG A 18 -7.66 -9.41 -2.59
C ARG A 18 -6.54 -8.41 -2.33
N ALA A 19 -6.87 -7.12 -2.33
CA ALA A 19 -5.87 -6.05 -2.38
C ALA A 19 -4.79 -6.17 -1.29
N ALA A 20 -5.17 -6.45 -0.03
CA ALA A 20 -4.21 -6.56 1.06
C ALA A 20 -3.24 -7.73 0.86
N ASP A 21 -3.77 -8.90 0.50
CA ASP A 21 -2.98 -10.12 0.29
C ASP A 21 -1.95 -9.90 -0.84
N VAL A 22 -2.41 -9.33 -1.95
CA VAL A 22 -1.56 -8.99 -3.10
C VAL A 22 -0.49 -7.95 -2.74
N ILE A 23 -0.83 -6.92 -1.96
CA ILE A 23 0.15 -5.91 -1.52
C ILE A 23 1.23 -6.55 -0.65
N CYS A 24 0.86 -7.39 0.31
CA CYS A 24 1.80 -8.09 1.19
C CYS A 24 2.72 -9.03 0.39
N GLU A 25 2.16 -9.81 -0.53
CA GLU A 25 2.90 -10.71 -1.41
C GLU A 25 3.89 -9.94 -2.28
N GLN A 26 3.44 -8.89 -2.98
CA GLN A 26 4.32 -8.08 -3.83
C GLN A 26 5.41 -7.36 -3.01
N GLY A 27 5.10 -6.87 -1.81
CA GLY A 27 6.10 -6.29 -0.92
C GLY A 27 7.20 -7.30 -0.55
N HIS A 28 6.84 -8.57 -0.38
CA HIS A 28 7.80 -9.64 -0.16
C HIS A 28 8.60 -9.99 -1.44
N GLU A 29 7.91 -10.26 -2.56
CA GLU A 29 8.51 -10.67 -3.84
C GLU A 29 9.47 -9.63 -4.41
N LEU A 30 9.11 -8.35 -4.31
CA LEU A 30 9.95 -7.24 -4.78
C LEU A 30 11.11 -6.95 -3.83
N GLY A 31 11.17 -7.61 -2.67
CA GLY A 31 12.17 -7.32 -1.65
C GLY A 31 12.05 -5.90 -1.11
N ALA A 32 10.84 -5.35 -1.02
CA ALA A 32 10.64 -3.95 -0.62
C ALA A 32 11.15 -3.71 0.81
N ASP A 33 11.85 -2.59 1.00
CA ASP A 33 12.30 -2.11 2.30
C ASP A 33 11.16 -1.44 3.10
N LEU A 34 10.15 -0.93 2.40
CA LEU A 34 9.02 -0.21 2.98
C LEU A 34 7.78 -0.29 2.08
N ILE A 35 6.62 -0.50 2.69
CA ILE A 35 5.32 -0.35 2.04
C ILE A 35 4.68 0.96 2.50
N VAL A 36 4.29 1.82 1.56
CA VAL A 36 3.60 3.09 1.84
C VAL A 36 2.16 3.00 1.36
N LEU A 37 1.21 3.26 2.27
CA LEU A 37 -0.23 3.24 1.99
C LEU A 37 -0.89 4.53 2.46
N GLY A 38 -1.92 4.97 1.73
CA GLY A 38 -2.81 6.02 2.20
C GLY A 38 -3.66 5.54 3.38
N ALA A 39 -3.95 6.43 4.32
CA ALA A 39 -4.80 6.16 5.47
C ALA A 39 -6.26 5.91 5.07
N ARG A 40 -6.70 6.49 3.95
CA ARG A 40 -8.06 6.36 3.43
C ARG A 40 -8.06 5.86 1.99
N GLY A 41 -9.06 5.05 1.66
CA GLY A 41 -9.39 4.65 0.30
C GLY A 41 -10.68 5.32 -0.18
N MET A 42 -11.33 4.71 -1.18
CA MET A 42 -12.57 5.24 -1.78
C MET A 42 -13.85 4.99 -0.94
N GLY A 43 -13.74 4.41 0.26
CA GLY A 43 -14.86 4.10 1.15
C GLY A 43 -15.25 5.24 2.10
N ALA A 44 -16.49 5.23 2.59
CA ALA A 44 -17.08 6.27 3.45
C ALA A 44 -16.64 6.24 4.93
N GLY A 45 -15.35 5.99 5.20
CA GLY A 45 -14.80 5.98 6.55
C GLY A 45 -14.58 7.40 7.09
N GLY A 46 -15.04 7.67 8.32
CA GLY A 46 -14.86 8.94 9.01
C GLY A 46 -13.39 9.33 9.22
N ARG A 47 -13.17 10.57 9.69
CA ARG A 47 -11.85 11.22 9.71
C ARG A 47 -10.77 10.53 10.59
N LEU A 48 -11.11 9.51 11.38
CA LEU A 48 -10.18 8.84 12.30
C LEU A 48 -9.88 7.36 11.99
N LEU A 49 -10.47 6.74 10.95
CA LEU A 49 -10.30 5.31 10.71
C LEU A 49 -9.34 5.01 9.56
N LEU A 50 -8.52 3.97 9.73
CA LEU A 50 -7.77 3.36 8.64
C LEU A 50 -8.73 2.74 7.62
N GLY A 51 -8.41 2.85 6.33
CA GLY A 51 -9.10 2.12 5.28
C GLY A 51 -8.93 0.62 5.45
N SER A 52 -9.92 -0.17 5.01
CA SER A 52 -9.95 -1.63 5.18
C SER A 52 -8.76 -2.38 4.59
N VAL A 53 -8.12 -1.82 3.56
CA VAL A 53 -6.89 -2.37 2.96
C VAL A 53 -5.70 -2.02 3.84
N SER A 54 -5.53 -0.74 4.17
CA SER A 54 -4.40 -0.25 4.98
C SER A 54 -4.36 -0.92 6.36
N ASP A 55 -5.52 -1.03 7.02
CA ASP A 55 -5.66 -1.77 8.29
C ASP A 55 -5.21 -3.23 8.17
N ARG A 56 -5.64 -3.93 7.11
CA ARG A 56 -5.26 -5.33 6.92
C ARG A 56 -3.78 -5.51 6.62
N VAL A 57 -3.21 -4.64 5.79
CA VAL A 57 -1.78 -4.69 5.46
C VAL A 57 -0.92 -4.40 6.68
N THR A 58 -1.27 -3.42 7.53
CA THR A 58 -0.49 -3.13 8.75
C THR A 58 -0.44 -4.29 9.73
N HIS A 59 -1.45 -5.16 9.73
CA HIS A 59 -1.48 -6.34 10.59
C HIS A 59 -0.80 -7.59 9.99
N GLN A 60 -0.61 -7.66 8.68
CA GLN A 60 -0.20 -8.88 7.97
C GLN A 60 1.13 -8.77 7.22
N ALA A 61 1.59 -7.56 6.92
CA ALA A 61 2.79 -7.36 6.13
C ALA A 61 4.04 -7.87 6.87
N ALA A 62 4.86 -8.64 6.17
CA ALA A 62 6.20 -9.00 6.64
C ALA A 62 7.22 -7.86 6.48
N ARG A 63 6.81 -6.73 5.88
CA ARG A 63 7.65 -5.55 5.62
C ARG A 63 7.15 -4.36 6.44
N PRO A 64 8.05 -3.43 6.83
CA PRO A 64 7.63 -2.18 7.46
C PRO A 64 6.54 -1.48 6.65
N VAL A 65 5.55 -0.89 7.35
CA VAL A 65 4.43 -0.18 6.73
C VAL A 65 4.37 1.24 7.26
N THR A 66 4.28 2.22 6.35
CA THR A 66 4.01 3.63 6.68
C THR A 66 2.63 4.02 6.16
N ILE A 67 1.85 4.65 7.04
CA ILE A 67 0.54 5.20 6.70
C ILE A 67 0.64 6.72 6.55
N ILE A 68 0.12 7.26 5.45
CA ILE A 68 0.08 8.70 5.16
C ILE A 68 -1.37 9.22 5.11
N HIS A 69 -1.65 10.38 5.72
CA HIS A 69 -2.99 10.99 5.85
C HIS A 69 -3.24 12.11 4.83
#